data_AF-A0A962IV96-F1
#
_entry.id   AF-A0A962IV96-F1
#
_cell.length_a   1.000
_cell.length_b   1.000
_cell.length_c   1.000
_cell.angle_alpha   90.00
_cell.angle_beta   90.00
_cell.angle_gamma   90.00
#
_symmetry.space_group_name_H-M   'P 1'
#
loop_
_entity.id
_entity.type
_entity.pdbx_description
1 polymer ?
#
loop_
_entity_poly.entity_id
_entity_poly.type
_entity_poly.pdbx_seq_one_letter_code
_entity_poly.pdbx_strand_id
1 'polypeptide(L)'
;MSDPRRETALSHLLINQGRSAKMSAVCEIGDFGYLNIRVRPTDTQGQKKLEEISGLTVPAAPNTYSSAGRGTETRRLLWLGPDEFLCLLPHATLTSAVASLEASAESAMGITDVSSGYTLLTLTSPFANEIVRSACP
;
A
#
# COMPACT_ATOMS: atom_id res chain seq x y z
N MET A 1 17.12 1.71 -1.89
CA MET A 1 18.01 2.08 -0.76
C MET A 1 17.18 2.97 0.15
N SER A 2 16.93 2.54 1.38
CA SER A 2 16.07 3.25 2.34
C SER A 2 16.66 4.64 2.67
N ASP A 3 15.82 5.67 2.78
CA ASP A 3 16.25 7.00 3.22
C ASP A 3 16.75 6.92 4.67
N PRO A 4 18.00 7.29 4.97
CA PRO A 4 18.55 7.21 6.33
C PRO A 4 17.84 8.11 7.35
N ARG A 5 16.99 9.06 6.90
CA ARG A 5 16.19 9.92 7.78
C ARG A 5 14.80 9.37 8.07
N ARG A 6 14.48 8.17 7.58
CA ARG A 6 13.18 7.54 7.76
C ARG A 6 13.32 6.23 8.51
N GLU A 7 12.43 6.03 9.47
CA GLU A 7 12.25 4.77 10.15
C GLU A 7 10.87 4.19 9.85
N THR A 8 10.77 2.87 9.85
CA THR A 8 9.50 2.17 9.78
C THR A 8 8.81 2.19 11.14
N ALA A 9 7.48 2.00 11.17
CA ALA A 9 6.72 2.13 12.41
C ALA A 9 7.17 1.12 13.48
N LEU A 10 7.64 -0.06 13.07
CA LEU A 10 8.09 -1.11 13.97
C LEU A 10 9.61 -1.29 13.99
N SER A 11 10.39 -0.29 13.55
CA SER A 11 11.86 -0.30 13.59
C SER A 11 12.40 -0.71 14.98
N HIS A 12 11.80 -0.17 16.04
CA HIS A 12 12.14 -0.44 17.43
C HIS A 12 11.86 -1.88 17.89
N LEU A 13 10.92 -2.59 17.25
CA LEU A 13 10.64 -3.99 17.55
C LEU A 13 11.63 -4.92 16.84
N LEU A 14 12.08 -4.56 15.64
CA LEU A 14 13.07 -5.33 14.88
C LEU A 14 14.42 -5.37 15.61
N ILE A 15 14.80 -4.27 16.27
CA ILE A 15 16.03 -4.19 17.10
C ILE A 15 15.99 -5.20 18.27
N ASN A 16 14.80 -5.48 18.82
CA ASN A 16 14.62 -6.40 19.94
C ASN A 16 14.49 -7.88 19.53
N GLN A 17 14.26 -8.18 18.24
CA GLN A 17 14.13 -9.57 17.75
C GLN A 17 15.47 -10.27 17.46
N GLY A 18 16.61 -9.58 17.62
CA GLY A 18 17.96 -10.10 17.38
C GLY A 18 18.48 -11.20 18.34
N ARG A 19 17.62 -11.93 19.05
CA ARG A 19 18.04 -12.97 20.03
C ARG A 19 17.46 -14.38 19.83
N SER A 20 16.68 -14.64 18.79
CA SER A 20 16.25 -16.01 18.48
C SER A 20 16.30 -16.28 16.98
N ALA A 21 17.05 -17.31 16.59
CA ALA A 21 17.21 -17.77 15.20
C ALA A 21 15.93 -18.39 14.58
N LYS A 22 14.76 -18.18 15.19
CA LYS A 22 13.46 -18.52 14.61
C LYS A 22 12.96 -17.32 13.83
N MET A 23 12.65 -17.51 12.54
CA MET A 23 11.87 -16.54 11.77
C MET A 23 10.62 -16.17 12.59
N SER A 24 10.45 -14.88 12.87
CA SER A 24 9.21 -14.37 13.45
C SER A 24 8.07 -14.66 12.50
N ALA A 25 6.96 -15.19 13.04
CA ALA A 25 5.74 -15.40 12.26
C ALA A 25 5.18 -14.08 11.73
N VAL A 26 5.50 -12.95 12.36
CA VAL A 26 5.08 -11.60 11.94
C VAL A 26 6.30 -10.77 11.55
N CYS A 27 6.30 -10.19 10.36
CA CYS A 27 7.36 -9.34 9.86
C CYS A 27 6.80 -8.06 9.23
N GLU A 28 7.35 -6.90 9.58
CA GLU A 28 7.07 -5.64 8.89
C GLU A 28 7.75 -5.64 7.52
N ILE A 29 7.02 -5.23 6.49
CA ILE A 29 7.59 -4.88 5.20
C ILE A 29 7.58 -3.37 5.07
N GLY A 30 8.78 -2.78 5.15
CA GLY A 30 8.98 -1.34 5.09
C GLY A 30 9.05 -0.75 3.68
N ASP A 31 9.37 0.54 3.63
CA ASP A 31 9.70 1.31 2.42
C ASP A 31 8.60 1.51 1.38
N PHE A 32 7.33 1.43 1.77
CA PHE A 32 6.21 1.81 0.92
C PHE A 32 5.72 3.24 1.17
N GLY A 33 5.11 3.82 0.14
CA GLY A 33 4.22 4.97 0.24
C GLY A 33 2.77 4.53 0.02
N TYR A 34 1.84 5.24 0.67
CA TYR A 34 0.42 4.92 0.68
C TYR A 34 -0.36 6.16 0.26
N LEU A 35 -1.11 6.07 -0.84
CA LEU A 35 -2.00 7.12 -1.31
C LEU A 35 -3.45 6.67 -1.14
N ASN A 36 -4.23 7.41 -0.36
CA ASN A 36 -5.68 7.35 -0.44
C ASN A 36 -6.11 8.17 -1.66
N ILE A 37 -6.87 7.54 -2.55
CA ILE A 37 -7.28 8.13 -3.82
C ILE A 37 -8.79 8.02 -3.93
N ARG A 38 -9.45 9.18 -4.08
CA ARG A 38 -10.88 9.31 -4.34
C ARG A 38 -11.07 9.68 -5.81
N VAL A 39 -11.73 8.83 -6.59
CA VAL A 39 -12.00 9.05 -8.02
C VAL A 39 -13.34 8.47 -8.40
N ARG A 40 -14.19 9.26 -9.07
CA ARG A 40 -15.54 8.80 -9.43
C ARG A 40 -15.48 7.62 -10.42
N PRO A 41 -16.40 6.64 -10.32
CA PRO A 41 -16.51 5.56 -11.30
C PRO A 41 -16.68 6.04 -12.74
N THR A 42 -17.30 7.21 -12.94
CA THR A 42 -17.55 7.83 -14.24
C THR A 42 -16.34 8.59 -14.79
N ASP A 43 -15.31 8.83 -13.96
CA ASP A 43 -14.09 9.54 -14.34
C ASP A 43 -13.09 8.57 -14.97
N THR A 44 -13.33 8.25 -16.24
CA THR A 44 -12.50 7.30 -17.00
C THR A 44 -11.04 7.75 -17.14
N GLN A 45 -10.78 9.05 -17.13
CA GLN A 45 -9.42 9.57 -17.22
C GLN A 45 -8.68 9.46 -15.89
N GLY A 46 -9.35 9.77 -14.77
CA GLY A 46 -8.83 9.53 -13.44
C GLY A 46 -8.55 8.05 -13.18
N GLN A 47 -9.44 7.16 -13.63
CA GLN A 47 -9.18 5.71 -13.56
C GLN A 47 -7.97 5.29 -14.39
N LYS A 48 -7.85 5.74 -15.64
CA LYS A 48 -6.65 5.48 -16.45
C LYS A 48 -5.39 6.01 -15.78
N LYS A 49 -5.46 7.20 -15.17
CA LYS A 49 -4.31 7.78 -14.47
C LYS A 49 -3.89 6.94 -13.26
N LEU A 50 -4.87 6.41 -12.53
CA LEU A 50 -4.65 5.46 -11.44
C LEU A 50 -3.98 4.17 -11.94
N GLU A 51 -4.38 3.65 -13.10
CA GLU A 51 -3.71 2.52 -13.73
C GLU A 51 -2.27 2.83 -14.15
N GLU A 52 -2.03 4.02 -14.73
CA GLU A 52 -0.69 4.45 -15.14
C GLU A 52 0.30 4.55 -13.98
N ILE A 53 -0.10 5.23 -12.89
CA ILE A 53 0.80 5.45 -11.74
C ILE A 53 1.04 4.16 -10.94
N SER A 54 0.02 3.31 -10.84
CA SER A 54 0.15 2.03 -10.13
C SER A 54 0.80 0.96 -11.00
N GLY A 55 0.64 1.01 -12.33
CA GLY A 55 0.95 -0.09 -13.23
C GLY A 55 0.02 -1.29 -13.03
N LEU A 56 -1.18 -1.07 -12.50
CA LEU A 56 -2.15 -2.10 -12.12
C LEU A 56 -3.53 -1.77 -12.67
N THR A 57 -4.33 -2.77 -12.99
CA THR A 57 -5.74 -2.58 -13.30
C THR A 57 -6.51 -2.10 -12.08
N VAL A 58 -7.43 -1.14 -12.25
CA VAL A 58 -8.28 -0.67 -11.14
C VAL A 58 -9.26 -1.77 -10.73
N PRO A 59 -9.32 -2.17 -9.44
CA PRO A 59 -10.26 -3.18 -8.99
C PRO A 59 -11.70 -2.66 -9.08
N ALA A 60 -12.59 -3.46 -9.67
CA ALA A 60 -13.98 -3.05 -9.95
C ALA A 60 -15.02 -3.58 -8.95
N ALA A 61 -14.60 -4.40 -7.97
CA ALA A 61 -15.51 -5.08 -7.05
C ALA A 61 -15.09 -4.93 -5.57
N PRO A 62 -16.05 -4.95 -4.63
CA PRO A 62 -15.76 -4.94 -3.20
C PRO A 62 -14.76 -6.02 -2.78
N ASN A 63 -13.87 -5.68 -1.84
CA ASN A 63 -12.89 -6.60 -1.28
C ASN A 63 -11.94 -7.24 -2.31
N THR A 64 -11.67 -6.54 -3.42
CA THR A 64 -10.67 -6.96 -4.40
C THR A 64 -9.48 -6.02 -4.43
N TYR A 65 -8.36 -6.51 -4.94
CA TYR A 65 -7.15 -5.71 -5.13
C TYR A 65 -6.38 -6.22 -6.34
N SER A 66 -5.59 -5.32 -6.93
CA SER A 66 -4.57 -5.67 -7.92
C SER A 66 -3.19 -5.58 -7.28
N SER A 67 -2.27 -6.43 -7.71
CA SER A 67 -0.88 -6.38 -7.21
C SER A 67 0.12 -6.85 -8.25
N ALA A 68 1.31 -6.25 -8.24
CA ALA A 68 2.45 -6.66 -9.05
C ALA A 68 3.77 -6.38 -8.31
N GLY A 69 4.87 -6.92 -8.83
CA GLY A 69 6.18 -6.80 -8.20
C GLY A 69 6.40 -7.78 -7.05
N ARG A 70 7.59 -7.70 -6.45
CA ARG A 70 7.99 -8.52 -5.28
C ARG A 70 8.85 -7.67 -4.35
N GLY A 71 8.86 -8.02 -3.06
CA GLY A 71 9.68 -7.33 -2.07
C GLY A 71 9.35 -5.84 -2.00
N THR A 72 10.37 -4.98 -1.97
CA THR A 72 10.23 -3.51 -1.92
C THR A 72 9.67 -2.89 -3.20
N GLU A 73 9.66 -3.64 -4.31
CA GLU A 73 9.08 -3.20 -5.58
C GLU A 73 7.58 -3.54 -5.70
N THR A 74 6.99 -4.09 -4.64
CA THR A 74 5.56 -4.44 -4.61
C THR A 74 4.70 -3.20 -4.81
N ARG A 75 3.71 -3.30 -5.68
CA ARG A 75 2.64 -2.32 -5.85
C ARG A 75 1.32 -2.99 -5.56
N ARG A 76 0.40 -2.29 -4.91
CA ARG A 76 -0.97 -2.78 -4.70
C ARG A 76 -1.96 -1.66 -4.92
N LEU A 77 -3.11 -2.02 -5.46
CA LEU A 77 -4.25 -1.12 -5.56
C LEU A 77 -5.45 -1.82 -4.93
N LEU A 78 -5.83 -1.37 -3.74
CA LEU A 78 -6.90 -1.97 -2.94
C LEU A 78 -8.19 -1.20 -3.14
N TRP A 79 -9.28 -1.92 -3.37
CA TRP A 79 -10.62 -1.36 -3.34
C TRP A 79 -11.03 -1.05 -1.90
N LEU A 80 -11.43 0.19 -1.62
CA LEU A 80 -12.03 0.60 -0.34
C LEU A 80 -13.50 0.98 -0.50
N GLY A 81 -13.87 1.49 -1.67
CA GLY A 81 -15.23 1.87 -2.01
C GLY A 81 -15.40 2.04 -3.52
N PRO A 82 -16.63 2.27 -4.00
CA PRO A 82 -16.88 2.49 -5.43
C PRO A 82 -16.04 3.62 -6.04
N ASP A 83 -15.71 4.63 -5.24
CA ASP A 83 -14.93 5.79 -5.62
C ASP A 83 -13.66 5.99 -4.78
N GLU A 84 -13.20 4.95 -4.06
CA GLU A 84 -12.08 5.05 -3.12
C GLU A 84 -11.13 3.87 -3.19
N PHE A 85 -9.85 4.18 -3.27
CA PHE A 85 -8.77 3.21 -3.42
C PHE A 85 -7.60 3.55 -2.51
N LEU A 86 -6.92 2.52 -2.03
CA LEU A 86 -5.62 2.66 -1.39
C LEU A 86 -4.55 2.14 -2.34
N CYS A 87 -3.68 3.03 -2.79
CA CYS A 87 -2.55 2.69 -3.66
C CYS A 87 -1.27 2.58 -2.82
N LEU A 88 -0.67 1.40 -2.82
CA LEU A 88 0.65 1.15 -2.25
C LEU A 88 1.67 1.12 -3.39
N LEU A 89 2.75 1.88 -3.21
CA LEU A 89 3.86 2.00 -4.16
C LEU A 89 5.19 1.96 -3.41
N PRO A 90 6.31 1.61 -4.06
CA PRO A 90 7.63 1.88 -3.50
C PRO A 90 7.72 3.35 -3.11
N HIS A 91 8.18 3.65 -1.89
CA HIS A 91 8.20 5.03 -1.40
C HIS A 91 9.05 5.95 -2.29
N ALA A 92 10.12 5.41 -2.90
CA ALA A 92 10.96 6.15 -3.83
C ALA A 92 10.19 6.69 -5.06
N THR A 93 9.03 6.12 -5.39
CA THR A 93 8.17 6.58 -6.49
C THR A 93 6.99 7.42 -6.04
N LEU A 94 6.83 7.67 -4.73
CA LEU A 94 5.66 8.34 -4.16
C LEU A 94 5.54 9.79 -4.66
N THR A 95 6.61 10.57 -4.55
CA THR A 95 6.61 11.99 -4.96
C THR A 95 6.27 12.16 -6.44
N SER A 96 6.82 11.31 -7.31
CA SER A 96 6.53 11.38 -8.75
C SER A 96 5.11 10.90 -9.07
N ALA A 97 4.59 9.91 -8.34
CA ALA A 97 3.20 9.47 -8.48
C ALA A 97 2.22 10.58 -8.07
N VAL A 98 2.45 11.27 -6.95
CA VAL A 98 1.62 12.40 -6.50
C VAL A 98 1.65 13.53 -7.54
N ALA A 99 2.83 13.97 -7.97
CA ALA A 99 2.95 15.02 -8.98
C ALA A 99 2.26 14.65 -10.30
N SER A 100 2.35 13.39 -10.72
CA SER A 100 1.68 12.88 -11.92
C SER A 100 0.15 12.89 -11.79
N LEU A 101 -0.37 12.55 -10.62
CA LEU A 101 -1.80 12.59 -10.32
C LEU A 101 -2.32 14.03 -10.24
N GLU A 102 -1.61 14.93 -9.55
CA GLU A 102 -1.96 16.35 -9.42
C GLU A 102 -1.93 17.09 -10.75
N ALA A 103 -1.04 16.69 -11.67
CA ALA A 103 -0.98 17.25 -13.02
C ALA A 103 -2.16 16.82 -13.92
N SER A 104 -3.02 15.88 -13.47
CA SER A 104 -4.20 15.45 -14.22
C SER A 104 -5.33 16.50 -14.10
N ALA A 105 -5.17 17.62 -14.81
CA ALA A 105 -6.05 18.79 -14.72
C ALA A 105 -7.52 18.53 -15.10
N GLU A 106 -7.79 17.44 -15.81
CA GLU A 106 -9.13 17.07 -16.29
C GLU A 106 -9.87 16.10 -15.35
N SER A 107 -9.20 15.55 -14.33
CA SER A 107 -9.81 14.63 -13.37
C SER A 107 -10.03 15.29 -12.02
N ALA A 108 -11.22 15.07 -11.43
CA ALA A 108 -11.54 15.54 -10.08
C ALA A 108 -11.16 14.47 -9.05
N MET A 109 -9.85 14.27 -8.84
CA MET A 109 -9.33 13.30 -7.88
C MET A 109 -9.08 13.95 -6.52
N GLY A 110 -9.45 13.25 -5.44
CA GLY A 110 -8.92 13.51 -4.11
C GLY A 110 -7.68 12.64 -3.89
N ILE A 111 -6.55 13.25 -3.55
CA ILE A 111 -5.28 12.54 -3.33
C ILE A 111 -4.80 12.90 -1.93
N THR A 112 -4.49 11.90 -1.11
CA THR A 112 -3.92 12.12 0.22
C THR A 112 -2.82 11.12 0.49
N ASP A 113 -1.62 11.63 0.77
CA ASP A 113 -0.53 10.81 1.28
C ASP A 113 -0.82 10.40 2.73
N VAL A 114 -1.01 9.10 2.94
CA VAL A 114 -1.29 8.46 4.23
C VAL A 114 -0.16 7.52 4.64
N SER A 115 1.06 7.75 4.12
CA SER A 115 2.21 6.85 4.32
C SER A 115 2.64 6.69 5.78
N SER A 116 2.34 7.66 6.64
CA SER A 116 2.59 7.58 8.08
C SER A 116 1.47 6.91 8.87
N GLY A 117 0.30 6.66 8.26
CA GLY A 117 -0.88 6.09 8.91
C GLY A 117 -0.97 4.57 8.84
N TYR A 118 -0.17 3.92 7.99
CA TYR A 118 -0.22 2.48 7.77
C TYR A 118 1.17 1.84 7.90
N THR A 119 1.20 0.60 8.39
CA THR A 119 2.34 -0.31 8.26
C THR A 119 1.88 -1.60 7.59
N LEU A 120 2.75 -2.21 6.79
CA LEU A 120 2.47 -3.48 6.14
C LEU A 120 3.10 -4.61 6.95
N LEU A 121 2.27 -5.52 7.42
CA LEU A 121 2.70 -6.72 8.13
C LEU A 121 2.49 -7.95 7.25
N THR A 122 3.41 -8.91 7.35
CA THR A 122 3.22 -10.27 6.87
C THR A 122 3.09 -11.21 8.05
N LEU A 123 2.07 -12.06 8.01
CA LEU A 123 1.88 -13.16 8.95
C LEU A 123 2.09 -14.49 8.20
N THR A 124 3.18 -15.20 8.52
CA THR A 124 3.49 -16.52 7.96
C THR A 124 3.46 -17.54 9.10
N SER A 125 2.41 -18.34 9.14
CA SER A 125 2.22 -19.39 10.15
C SER A 125 1.26 -20.46 9.61
N PRO A 126 1.43 -21.75 9.98
CA PRO A 126 0.40 -22.76 9.75
C PRO A 126 -0.96 -22.38 10.33
N PHE A 127 -0.97 -21.54 11.38
CA PHE A 127 -2.16 -21.07 12.07
C PHE A 127 -2.56 -19.62 11.71
N ALA A 128 -2.09 -19.09 10.58
CA ALA A 128 -2.31 -17.68 10.22
C ALA A 128 -3.81 -17.33 10.15
N ASN A 129 -4.62 -18.26 9.65
CA ASN A 129 -6.07 -18.06 9.52
C ASN A 129 -6.76 -18.01 10.90
N GLU A 130 -6.42 -18.91 11.83
CA GLU A 130 -6.97 -18.88 13.19
C GLU A 130 -6.59 -17.61 13.94
N ILE A 131 -5.33 -17.17 13.77
CA ILE A 131 -4.85 -15.92 14.37
C ILE A 131 -5.69 -14.73 13.87
N VAL A 132 -5.86 -14.57 12.55
CA VAL A 132 -6.66 -13.47 11.98
C VAL A 132 -8.13 -13.58 12.42
N ARG A 133 -8.73 -14.76 12.35
CA ARG A 133 -10.14 -14.97 12.75
C ARG A 133 -10.40 -14.73 14.24
N SER A 134 -9.39 -14.86 15.10
CA SER A 134 -9.56 -14.62 16.53
C SER A 134 -9.83 -13.14 16.87
N ALA A 135 -9.49 -12.22 15.96
CA ALA A 135 -9.60 -10.77 16.17
C ALA A 135 -10.25 -10.00 15.01
N CYS A 136 -10.56 -10.64 13.89
CA CYS A 136 -11.26 -10.05 12.75
C CYS A 136 -12.69 -10.63 12.65
N PRO A 137 -13.73 -9.76 12.61
CA PRO A 137 -15.13 -10.18 12.58
C PRO A 137 -15.55 -10.89 11.29
#